data_AF-A0A6L7TTV3-F1
#
_entry.id   AF-A0A6L7TTV3-F1
#
_cell.length_a   1.000
_cell.length_b   1.000
_cell.length_c   1.000
_cell.angle_alpha   90.00
_cell.angle_beta   90.00
_cell.angle_gamma   90.00
#
_symmetry.space_group_name_H-M   'P 1'
#
loop_
_entity.id
_entity.type
_entity.pdbx_description
1 polymer ?
#
loop_
_entity_poly.entity_id
_entity_poly.type
_entity_poly.pdbx_seq_one_letter_code
_entity_poly.pdbx_strand_id
1 'polypeptide(L)'
;MRLIDLAEEHGSPGINLLDTRIFSDRDRTADSVVRVMHGLWEQWGPRMQSILEHTVKSLHEANEQLDRDRQHTILDGSLLISDARFRREALAKVNDPFLLRFWAKDFLSWSRERRGEAIAPVQTRLAYYASSKKARAILGQPRSTIDIRKTILEGGILLVSTAQGSVGRDVAALVGASLLNLVDSVIREQERLPQAQRRGALVVVDEMQSMPGVDYESMLSELGKYGASFILATQSLAKLEDLSRTMRDTILANVGCLAVFQVAGNDARQLVWELGRDRVSEEDIVSLDVHHCYVRATVGKERMPAFSMKLLEPQAGDPAVAARIRADAAAYLQPHGAGEAEGRRRVGEYRRLLAERHGEAGSPEPERKPDVADPRAPGAKEPGDQDPGGRDPRSKQDRPEDGSGEDEE
;
A
#
# COMPACT_ATOMS: atom_id res chain seq x y z
N MET A 1 -7.83 -20.43 16.03
CA MET A 1 -7.16 -20.40 14.72
C MET A 1 -7.88 -19.39 13.84
N ARG A 2 -7.18 -18.75 12.89
CA ARG A 2 -7.75 -17.85 11.87
C ARG A 2 -7.09 -18.13 10.52
N LEU A 3 -7.83 -17.91 9.45
CA LEU A 3 -7.39 -18.00 8.05
C LEU A 3 -7.72 -16.69 7.34
N ILE A 4 -6.70 -16.06 6.77
CA ILE A 4 -6.84 -15.03 5.73
C ILE A 4 -6.59 -15.74 4.41
N ASP A 5 -7.60 -15.82 3.54
CA ASP A 5 -7.42 -16.28 2.17
C ASP A 5 -7.93 -15.19 1.22
N LEU A 6 -7.03 -14.65 0.39
CA LEU A 6 -7.38 -13.57 -0.52
C LEU A 6 -8.06 -14.09 -1.81
N ALA A 7 -7.95 -15.39 -2.11
CA ALA A 7 -8.64 -16.04 -3.23
C ALA A 7 -10.16 -16.19 -3.00
N GLU A 8 -10.60 -16.34 -1.74
CA GLU A 8 -11.93 -16.79 -1.33
C GLU A 8 -13.06 -16.19 -2.18
N GLU A 9 -13.95 -17.06 -2.67
CA GLU A 9 -14.97 -16.77 -3.69
C GLU A 9 -16.27 -16.26 -3.08
N HIS A 10 -16.57 -16.65 -1.84
CA HIS A 10 -17.83 -16.36 -1.16
C HIS A 10 -17.82 -15.03 -0.40
N GLY A 11 -16.64 -14.40 -0.25
CA GLY A 11 -16.46 -13.13 0.42
C GLY A 11 -15.00 -12.74 0.55
N SER A 12 -14.72 -11.60 1.19
CA SER A 12 -13.36 -11.15 1.47
C SER A 12 -13.19 -10.77 2.93
N PRO A 13 -12.03 -11.09 3.56
CA PRO A 13 -11.67 -10.50 4.83
C PRO A 13 -11.43 -8.99 4.64
N GLY A 14 -11.95 -8.17 5.54
CA GLY A 14 -11.64 -6.75 5.57
C GLY A 14 -10.25 -6.54 6.19
N ILE A 15 -9.39 -5.80 5.52
CA ILE A 15 -8.07 -5.41 5.99
C ILE A 15 -7.92 -3.91 5.70
N ASN A 16 -8.55 -3.08 6.54
CA ASN A 16 -8.30 -1.65 6.52
C ASN A 16 -6.97 -1.36 7.23
N LEU A 17 -5.99 -0.91 6.45
CA LEU A 17 -4.68 -0.47 6.92
C LEU A 17 -4.75 0.74 7.88
N LEU A 18 -5.92 1.38 7.97
CA LEU A 18 -6.21 2.55 8.82
C LEU A 18 -7.25 2.25 9.92
N ASP A 19 -7.55 0.98 10.25
CA ASP A 19 -8.45 0.62 11.37
C ASP A 19 -7.76 0.95 12.70
N THR A 20 -8.19 2.02 13.36
CA THR A 20 -7.56 2.54 14.58
C THR A 20 -7.69 1.61 15.79
N ARG A 21 -8.51 0.56 15.71
CA ARG A 21 -8.58 -0.50 16.74
C ARG A 21 -7.50 -1.56 16.62
N ILE A 22 -6.89 -1.69 15.43
CA ILE A 22 -5.75 -2.59 15.18
C ILE A 22 -4.45 -1.79 15.18
N PHE A 23 -4.46 -0.62 14.53
CA PHE A 23 -3.32 0.26 14.38
C PHE A 23 -3.54 1.54 15.21
N SER A 24 -3.21 1.51 16.50
CA SER A 24 -3.51 2.61 17.44
C SER A 24 -2.50 3.77 17.43
N ASP A 25 -1.50 3.73 16.55
CA ASP A 25 -0.42 4.72 16.46
C ASP A 25 -0.38 5.26 15.03
N ARG A 26 -0.78 6.53 14.85
CA ARG A 26 -0.90 7.21 13.56
C ARG A 26 0.40 7.21 12.77
N ASP A 27 1.52 7.49 13.43
CA ASP A 27 2.80 7.71 12.77
C ASP A 27 3.46 6.38 12.41
N ARG A 28 3.41 5.35 13.28
CA ARG A 28 3.80 3.98 12.91
C ARG A 28 2.96 3.41 11.76
N THR A 29 1.67 3.75 11.71
CA THR A 29 0.78 3.33 10.62
C THR A 29 1.21 3.96 9.31
N ALA A 30 1.51 5.27 9.32
CA ALA A 30 2.01 5.98 8.16
C ALA A 30 3.36 5.43 7.70
N ASP A 31 4.33 5.28 8.59
CA ASP A 31 5.66 4.76 8.26
C ASP A 31 5.58 3.34 7.68
N SER A 32 4.74 2.47 8.25
CA SER A 32 4.49 1.12 7.74
C SER A 32 3.90 1.14 6.33
N VAL A 33 2.82 1.90 6.09
CA VAL A 33 2.19 2.00 4.77
C VAL A 33 3.13 2.63 3.75
N VAL A 34 3.83 3.70 4.12
CA VAL A 34 4.81 4.39 3.25
C VAL A 34 5.96 3.46 2.88
N ARG A 35 6.50 2.68 3.83
CA ARG A 35 7.57 1.69 3.58
C ARG A 35 7.12 0.55 2.66
N VAL A 36 5.90 0.03 2.85
CA VAL A 36 5.34 -1.00 1.96
C VAL A 36 5.11 -0.44 0.55
N MET A 37 4.53 0.75 0.41
CA MET A 37 4.33 1.37 -0.90
C MET A 37 5.66 1.73 -1.59
N HIS A 38 6.69 2.15 -0.84
CA HIS A 38 8.04 2.39 -1.36
C HIS A 38 8.64 1.12 -1.97
N GLY A 39 8.57 -0.02 -1.26
CA GLY A 39 9.05 -1.31 -1.77
C GLY A 39 8.27 -1.84 -2.98
N LEU A 40 7.06 -1.33 -3.24
CA LEU A 40 6.22 -1.75 -4.37
C LEU A 40 6.30 -0.82 -5.60
N TRP A 41 6.84 0.40 -5.46
CA TRP A 41 6.72 1.43 -6.49
C TRP A 41 8.11 1.93 -6.97
N GLU A 42 8.61 1.33 -8.04
CA GLU A 42 9.90 1.64 -8.72
C GLU A 42 10.17 3.15 -8.89
N GLN A 43 9.14 3.92 -9.22
CA GLN A 43 9.21 5.38 -9.34
C GLN A 43 8.78 6.03 -8.03
N TRP A 44 9.75 6.26 -7.15
CA TRP A 44 9.58 6.96 -5.87
C TRP A 44 10.28 8.32 -5.86
N GLY A 45 9.88 9.21 -4.95
CA GLY A 45 10.59 10.46 -4.70
C GLY A 45 10.04 11.24 -3.51
N PRO A 46 10.81 12.19 -2.93
CA PRO A 46 10.47 12.84 -1.66
C PRO A 46 9.09 13.53 -1.63
N ARG A 47 8.64 14.06 -2.77
CA ARG A 47 7.29 14.67 -2.91
C ARG A 47 6.17 13.63 -2.86
N MET A 48 6.38 12.46 -3.48
CA MET A 48 5.41 11.35 -3.47
C MET A 48 5.28 10.78 -2.06
N GLN A 49 6.42 10.55 -1.40
CA GLN A 49 6.51 10.15 0.00
C GLN A 49 5.76 11.13 0.92
N SER A 50 6.12 12.41 0.86
CA SER A 50 5.51 13.45 1.70
C SER A 50 3.98 13.54 1.50
N ILE A 51 3.49 13.47 0.27
CA ILE A 51 2.04 13.48 -0.01
C ILE A 51 1.35 12.22 0.51
N LEU A 52 1.94 11.03 0.32
CA LEU A 52 1.38 9.78 0.83
C LEU A 52 1.36 9.75 2.36
N GLU A 53 2.46 10.15 3.01
CA GLU A 53 2.60 10.20 4.46
C GLU A 53 1.54 11.12 5.09
N HIS A 54 1.43 12.38 4.62
CA HIS A 54 0.40 13.30 5.09
C HIS A 54 -1.01 12.79 4.80
N THR A 55 -1.22 12.08 3.68
CA THR A 55 -2.51 11.46 3.35
C THR A 55 -2.88 10.36 4.34
N VAL A 56 -1.96 9.45 4.64
CA VAL A 56 -2.18 8.36 5.60
C VAL A 56 -2.39 8.91 7.01
N LYS A 57 -1.53 9.82 7.48
CA LYS A 57 -1.65 10.45 8.81
C LYS A 57 -2.98 11.19 8.97
N SER A 58 -3.40 11.94 7.96
CA SER A 58 -4.66 12.71 8.02
C SER A 58 -5.91 11.83 7.98
N LEU A 59 -5.90 10.71 7.24
CA LEU A 59 -7.02 9.79 7.23
C LEU A 59 -7.09 8.93 8.49
N HIS A 60 -5.93 8.52 9.03
CA HIS A 60 -5.86 7.77 10.29
C HIS A 60 -6.32 8.64 11.47
N GLU A 61 -5.85 9.88 11.61
CA GLU A 61 -6.29 10.79 12.67
C GLU A 61 -7.78 11.13 12.54
N ALA A 62 -8.29 11.31 11.32
CA ALA A 62 -9.73 11.45 11.09
C ALA A 62 -10.53 10.20 11.47
N ASN A 63 -9.92 9.00 11.45
CA ASN A 63 -10.55 7.75 11.88
C ASN A 63 -10.65 7.61 13.41
N GLU A 64 -9.82 8.32 14.18
CA GLU A 64 -9.93 8.36 15.64
C GLU A 64 -11.25 9.01 16.10
N GLN A 65 -11.79 9.93 15.30
CA GLN A 65 -13.08 10.60 15.52
C GLN A 65 -14.27 9.90 14.82
N LEU A 66 -14.09 8.71 14.23
CA LEU A 66 -15.12 8.01 13.45
C LEU A 66 -15.52 6.67 14.05
N ASP A 67 -16.82 6.36 13.96
CA ASP A 67 -17.35 5.02 14.15
C ASP A 67 -16.59 4.02 13.27
N ARG A 68 -16.30 2.83 13.80
CA ARG A 68 -15.54 1.79 13.11
C ARG A 68 -16.11 1.43 11.73
N ASP A 69 -17.44 1.52 11.58
CA ASP A 69 -18.16 1.21 10.33
C ASP A 69 -18.29 2.43 9.40
N ARG A 70 -17.57 3.52 9.68
CA ARG A 70 -17.45 4.74 8.86
C ARG A 70 -16.01 5.17 8.59
N GLN A 71 -15.02 4.48 9.15
CA GLN A 71 -13.60 4.81 9.01
C GLN A 71 -13.12 4.80 7.55
N HIS A 72 -12.29 5.78 7.21
CA HIS A 72 -11.60 5.92 5.94
C HIS A 72 -10.58 4.78 5.73
N THR A 73 -10.31 4.50 4.47
CA THR A 73 -9.42 3.44 3.99
C THR A 73 -8.27 4.02 3.18
N ILE A 74 -7.24 3.21 2.88
CA ILE A 74 -6.15 3.64 1.99
C ILE A 74 -6.64 4.06 0.59
N LEU A 75 -7.78 3.54 0.13
CA LEU A 75 -8.36 3.90 -1.17
C LEU A 75 -9.01 5.30 -1.15
N ASP A 76 -9.56 5.73 0.00
CA ASP A 76 -10.07 7.09 0.20
C ASP A 76 -8.96 8.16 0.10
N GLY A 77 -7.67 7.78 0.17
CA GLY A 77 -6.54 8.68 -0.02
C GLY A 77 -6.55 9.40 -1.38
N SER A 78 -7.09 8.74 -2.41
CA SER A 78 -7.32 9.35 -3.73
C SER A 78 -8.32 10.51 -3.70
N LEU A 79 -9.34 10.43 -2.83
CA LEU A 79 -10.31 11.50 -2.60
C LEU A 79 -9.69 12.62 -1.77
N LEU A 80 -8.85 12.32 -0.77
CA LEU A 80 -8.19 13.33 0.05
C LEU A 80 -7.26 14.24 -0.77
N ILE A 81 -6.50 13.70 -1.71
CA ILE A 81 -5.60 14.50 -2.55
C ILE A 81 -6.35 15.25 -3.67
N SER A 82 -7.34 14.62 -4.31
CA SER A 82 -7.96 15.18 -5.52
C SER A 82 -9.27 15.95 -5.28
N ASP A 83 -10.11 15.55 -4.32
CA ASP A 83 -11.39 16.22 -4.03
C ASP A 83 -11.24 17.26 -2.90
N ALA A 84 -11.46 18.53 -3.25
CA ALA A 84 -11.29 19.66 -2.33
C ALA A 84 -12.36 19.74 -1.22
N ARG A 85 -13.49 19.05 -1.37
CA ARG A 85 -14.57 18.99 -0.39
C ARG A 85 -14.40 17.79 0.55
N PHE A 86 -14.13 16.61 0.03
CA PHE A 86 -13.80 15.43 0.85
C PHE A 86 -12.59 15.74 1.75
N ARG A 87 -11.56 16.41 1.21
CA ARG A 87 -10.43 16.90 2.00
C ARG A 87 -10.84 17.79 3.16
N ARG A 88 -11.76 18.74 2.97
CA ARG A 88 -12.30 19.56 4.07
C ARG A 88 -13.06 18.73 5.10
N GLU A 89 -13.86 17.76 4.66
CA GLU A 89 -14.72 16.93 5.52
C GLU A 89 -13.91 15.89 6.33
N ALA A 90 -12.76 15.45 5.81
CA ALA A 90 -11.77 14.66 6.55
C ALA A 90 -10.92 15.54 7.49
N LEU A 91 -10.32 16.63 7.01
CA LEU A 91 -9.46 17.51 7.82
C LEU A 91 -10.20 18.26 8.94
N ALA A 92 -11.52 18.39 8.86
CA ALA A 92 -12.34 18.85 9.99
C ALA A 92 -12.33 17.90 11.21
N LYS A 93 -11.70 16.72 11.09
CA LYS A 93 -11.47 15.73 12.15
C LYS A 93 -9.98 15.51 12.47
N VAL A 94 -9.10 16.37 11.93
CA VAL A 94 -7.67 16.40 12.22
C VAL A 94 -7.41 17.56 13.16
N ASN A 95 -6.73 17.30 14.26
CA ASN A 95 -6.37 18.27 15.29
C ASN A 95 -4.90 18.72 15.18
N ASP A 96 -4.04 17.90 14.59
CA ASP A 96 -2.60 18.19 14.44
C ASP A 96 -2.36 19.47 13.60
N PRO A 97 -1.78 20.53 14.20
CA PRO A 97 -1.57 21.80 13.52
C PRO A 97 -0.48 21.72 12.43
N PHE A 98 0.43 20.74 12.46
CA PHE A 98 1.43 20.53 11.42
C PHE A 98 0.82 19.86 10.19
N LEU A 99 -0.03 18.83 10.37
CA LEU A 99 -0.79 18.26 9.26
C LEU A 99 -1.72 19.31 8.63
N LEU A 100 -2.48 20.04 9.44
CA LEU A 100 -3.35 21.12 8.96
C LEU A 100 -2.54 22.23 8.24
N ARG A 101 -1.35 22.57 8.75
CA ARG A 101 -0.43 23.52 8.08
C ARG A 101 0.02 23.01 6.72
N PHE A 102 0.46 21.76 6.59
CA PHE A 102 0.86 21.19 5.29
C PHE A 102 -0.26 21.36 4.26
N TRP A 103 -1.49 20.98 4.61
CA TRP A 103 -2.62 21.13 3.69
C TRP A 103 -2.93 22.60 3.37
N ALA A 104 -2.94 23.48 4.37
CA ALA A 104 -3.34 24.88 4.21
C ALA A 104 -2.28 25.81 3.61
N LYS A 105 -0.99 25.53 3.80
CA LYS A 105 0.12 26.41 3.42
C LYS A 105 1.02 25.84 2.32
N ASP A 106 1.18 24.52 2.25
CA ASP A 106 2.07 23.89 1.28
C ASP A 106 1.25 23.31 0.12
N PHE A 107 0.39 22.33 0.37
CA PHE A 107 -0.40 21.66 -0.67
C PHE A 107 -1.39 22.61 -1.40
N LEU A 108 -2.09 23.47 -0.65
CA LEU A 108 -3.06 24.42 -1.21
C LEU A 108 -2.43 25.69 -1.81
N SER A 109 -1.16 26.01 -1.55
CA SER A 109 -0.49 27.17 -2.18
C SER A 109 0.09 26.86 -3.57
N TRP A 110 0.32 25.59 -3.91
CA TRP A 110 0.73 25.20 -5.26
C TRP A 110 -0.34 25.54 -6.29
N SER A 111 0.07 25.93 -7.51
CA SER A 111 -0.83 26.12 -8.64
C SER A 111 -1.59 24.83 -8.97
N ARG A 112 -2.75 24.95 -9.65
CA ARG A 112 -3.59 23.79 -10.02
C ARG A 112 -2.82 22.74 -10.81
N GLU A 113 -1.97 23.20 -11.73
CA GLU A 113 -1.06 22.41 -12.57
C GLU A 113 -0.02 21.66 -11.73
N ARG A 114 0.83 22.39 -11.00
CA ARG A 114 1.85 21.83 -10.09
C ARG A 114 1.26 20.86 -9.06
N ARG A 115 0.03 21.10 -8.59
CA ARG A 115 -0.68 20.18 -7.70
C ARG A 115 -1.12 18.91 -8.42
N GLY A 116 -1.62 19.02 -9.65
CA GLY A 116 -1.95 17.88 -10.51
C GLY A 116 -0.73 16.98 -10.76
N GLU A 117 0.39 17.58 -11.19
CA GLU A 117 1.68 16.88 -11.35
C GLU A 117 2.13 16.18 -10.05
N ALA A 118 2.04 16.90 -8.92
CA ALA A 118 2.49 16.39 -7.62
C ALA A 118 1.67 15.21 -7.11
N ILE A 119 0.35 15.18 -7.37
CA ILE A 119 -0.52 14.09 -6.91
C ILE A 119 -0.62 12.94 -7.90
N ALA A 120 -0.36 13.16 -9.20
CA ALA A 120 -0.56 12.16 -10.25
C ALA A 120 0.11 10.80 -9.96
N PRO A 121 1.35 10.71 -9.43
CA PRO A 121 1.96 9.42 -9.09
C PRO A 121 1.18 8.66 -7.99
N VAL A 122 0.84 9.35 -6.89
CA VAL A 122 0.08 8.77 -5.76
C VAL A 122 -1.33 8.40 -6.20
N GLN A 123 -2.01 9.29 -6.92
CA GLN A 123 -3.36 9.08 -7.44
C GLN A 123 -3.39 7.87 -8.39
N THR A 124 -2.39 7.70 -9.26
CA THR A 124 -2.33 6.59 -10.22
C THR A 124 -2.16 5.25 -9.50
N ARG A 125 -1.26 5.15 -8.51
CA ARG A 125 -1.06 3.92 -7.74
C ARG A 125 -2.27 3.57 -6.86
N LEU A 126 -2.90 4.55 -6.20
CA LEU A 126 -4.15 4.32 -5.46
C LEU A 126 -5.32 3.95 -6.38
N ALA A 127 -5.40 4.55 -7.57
CA ALA A 127 -6.41 4.18 -8.58
C ALA A 127 -6.20 2.76 -9.13
N TYR A 128 -4.96 2.30 -9.28
CA TYR A 128 -4.65 0.91 -9.64
C TYR A 128 -5.26 -0.07 -8.64
N TYR A 129 -4.98 0.08 -7.33
CA TYR A 129 -5.62 -0.76 -6.30
C TYR A 129 -7.14 -0.60 -6.28
N ALA A 130 -7.65 0.63 -6.41
CA ALA A 130 -9.09 0.89 -6.47
C ALA A 130 -9.77 0.30 -7.72
N SER A 131 -9.05 -0.05 -8.79
CA SER A 131 -9.61 -0.66 -10.00
C SER A 131 -9.96 -2.15 -9.81
N SER A 132 -9.21 -2.89 -8.99
CA SER A 132 -9.41 -4.31 -8.76
C SER A 132 -10.60 -4.59 -7.82
N LYS A 133 -11.51 -5.47 -8.25
CA LYS A 133 -12.68 -5.89 -7.44
C LYS A 133 -12.25 -6.56 -6.13
N LYS A 134 -11.27 -7.48 -6.17
CA LYS A 134 -10.74 -8.15 -4.96
C LYS A 134 -10.02 -7.17 -4.05
N ALA A 135 -9.21 -6.26 -4.58
CA ALA A 135 -8.53 -5.24 -3.78
C ALA A 135 -9.53 -4.27 -3.09
N ARG A 136 -10.57 -3.80 -3.79
CA ARG A 136 -11.68 -3.05 -3.15
C ARG A 136 -12.41 -3.85 -2.08
N ALA A 137 -12.61 -5.16 -2.30
CA ALA A 137 -13.29 -6.03 -1.34
C ALA A 137 -12.44 -6.31 -0.08
N ILE A 138 -11.11 -6.21 -0.15
CA ILE A 138 -10.18 -6.41 0.98
C ILE A 138 -9.87 -5.07 1.68
N LEU A 139 -9.28 -4.12 0.93
CA LEU A 139 -8.72 -2.86 1.44
C LEU A 139 -9.75 -1.73 1.56
N GLY A 140 -10.88 -1.85 0.86
CA GLY A 140 -11.94 -0.84 0.83
C GLY A 140 -13.07 -1.04 1.86
N GLN A 141 -12.92 -1.96 2.81
CA GLN A 141 -13.85 -2.09 3.93
C GLN A 141 -13.51 -1.05 5.01
N PRO A 142 -14.49 -0.43 5.70
CA PRO A 142 -14.20 0.59 6.73
C PRO A 142 -13.47 0.00 7.95
N ARG A 143 -13.72 -1.28 8.25
CA ARG A 143 -13.11 -2.01 9.36
C ARG A 143 -12.30 -3.21 8.88
N SER A 144 -11.27 -3.54 9.64
CA SER A 144 -10.61 -4.85 9.52
C SER A 144 -11.48 -5.92 10.21
N THR A 145 -11.85 -6.98 9.51
CA THR A 145 -12.82 -7.96 10.04
C THR A 145 -12.18 -9.00 10.96
N ILE A 146 -10.85 -9.11 10.93
CA ILE A 146 -10.06 -10.09 11.71
C ILE A 146 -9.22 -9.34 12.74
N ASP A 147 -9.37 -9.72 14.01
CA ASP A 147 -8.51 -9.23 15.09
C ASP A 147 -7.21 -10.05 15.16
N ILE A 148 -6.25 -9.62 14.35
CA ILE A 148 -4.93 -10.23 14.22
C ILE A 148 -4.11 -10.02 15.49
N ARG A 149 -4.18 -8.81 16.07
CA ARG A 149 -3.51 -8.45 17.32
C ARG A 149 -3.93 -9.38 18.46
N LYS A 150 -5.23 -9.59 18.64
CA LYS A 150 -5.77 -10.57 19.59
C LYS A 150 -5.29 -11.99 19.29
N THR A 151 -5.35 -12.41 18.02
CA THR A 151 -4.94 -13.75 17.61
C THR A 151 -3.48 -14.05 17.99
N ILE A 152 -2.56 -13.09 17.82
CA ILE A 152 -1.14 -13.23 18.22
C ILE A 152 -1.01 -13.27 19.75
N LEU A 153 -1.58 -12.31 20.48
CA LEU A 153 -1.40 -12.18 21.93
C LEU A 153 -2.03 -13.36 22.71
N GLU A 154 -3.14 -13.90 22.24
CA GLU A 154 -3.75 -15.12 22.79
C GLU A 154 -2.94 -16.40 22.49
N GLY A 155 -1.92 -16.33 21.63
CA GLY A 155 -1.11 -17.50 21.21
C GLY A 155 -1.82 -18.38 20.17
N GLY A 156 -2.71 -17.80 19.36
CA GLY A 156 -3.47 -18.51 18.34
C GLY A 156 -2.73 -18.60 17.00
N ILE A 157 -3.02 -19.67 16.25
CA ILE A 157 -2.52 -19.85 14.88
C ILE A 157 -3.28 -18.92 13.91
N LEU A 158 -2.52 -18.15 13.12
CA LEU A 158 -2.99 -17.39 11.95
C LEU A 158 -2.37 -17.99 10.69
N LEU A 159 -3.20 -18.40 9.72
CA LEU A 159 -2.76 -18.74 8.37
C LEU A 159 -3.05 -17.58 7.42
N VAL A 160 -2.15 -17.33 6.46
CA VAL A 160 -2.32 -16.30 5.42
C VAL A 160 -2.00 -16.89 4.04
N SER A 161 -3.04 -17.08 3.23
CA SER A 161 -2.95 -17.30 1.78
C SER A 161 -3.06 -15.94 1.09
N THR A 162 -1.94 -15.40 0.62
CA THR A 162 -1.92 -14.17 -0.19
C THR A 162 -2.43 -14.38 -1.61
N ALA A 163 -2.54 -15.64 -2.05
CA ALA A 163 -3.14 -16.06 -3.33
C ALA A 163 -2.71 -15.21 -4.55
N GLN A 164 -1.40 -14.99 -4.71
CA GLN A 164 -0.84 -14.05 -5.67
C GLN A 164 -1.38 -14.16 -7.10
N GLY A 165 -1.59 -15.39 -7.61
CA GLY A 165 -2.15 -15.63 -8.95
C GLY A 165 -3.64 -15.29 -9.10
N SER A 166 -4.39 -15.14 -8.01
CA SER A 166 -5.83 -14.80 -7.99
C SER A 166 -6.07 -13.29 -7.81
N VAL A 167 -5.33 -12.65 -6.91
CA VAL A 167 -5.55 -11.21 -6.58
C VAL A 167 -4.57 -10.25 -7.25
N GLY A 168 -3.50 -10.75 -7.85
CA GLY A 168 -2.42 -9.98 -8.47
C GLY A 168 -1.27 -9.67 -7.50
N ARG A 169 -0.05 -9.55 -8.05
CA ARG A 169 1.22 -9.36 -7.30
C ARG A 169 1.11 -8.22 -6.30
N ASP A 170 0.87 -7.01 -6.77
CA ASP A 170 0.90 -5.78 -5.97
C ASP A 170 -0.11 -5.81 -4.80
N VAL A 171 -1.25 -6.50 -4.97
CA VAL A 171 -2.29 -6.65 -3.93
C VAL A 171 -1.88 -7.69 -2.89
N ALA A 172 -1.40 -8.85 -3.34
CA ALA A 172 -0.88 -9.91 -2.48
C ALA A 172 0.31 -9.43 -1.64
N ALA A 173 1.22 -8.68 -2.27
CA ALA A 173 2.41 -8.10 -1.65
C ALA A 173 2.06 -6.98 -0.67
N LEU A 174 1.21 -6.01 -1.06
CA LEU A 174 0.73 -4.94 -0.16
C LEU A 174 0.06 -5.51 1.10
N VAL A 175 -0.83 -6.49 0.92
CA VAL A 175 -1.50 -7.13 2.06
C VAL A 175 -0.50 -7.94 2.89
N GLY A 176 0.29 -8.83 2.27
CA GLY A 176 1.28 -9.66 2.97
C GLY A 176 2.29 -8.86 3.79
N ALA A 177 2.89 -7.82 3.18
CA ALA A 177 3.84 -6.94 3.84
C ALA A 177 3.20 -6.12 4.98
N SER A 178 1.97 -5.61 4.78
CA SER A 178 1.23 -4.92 5.84
C SER A 178 0.88 -5.84 7.01
N LEU A 179 0.58 -7.11 6.74
CA LEU A 179 0.31 -8.13 7.76
C LEU A 179 1.58 -8.49 8.53
N LEU A 180 2.73 -8.63 7.88
CA LEU A 180 4.01 -8.86 8.56
C LEU A 180 4.46 -7.64 9.39
N ASN A 181 4.27 -6.42 8.90
CA ASN A 181 4.54 -5.20 9.68
C ASN A 181 3.58 -5.04 10.89
N LEU A 182 2.34 -5.54 10.80
CA LEU A 182 1.44 -5.64 11.95
C LEU A 182 1.93 -6.69 12.96
N VAL A 183 2.41 -7.85 12.50
CA VAL A 183 3.01 -8.89 13.36
C VAL A 183 4.24 -8.34 14.10
N ASP A 184 5.14 -7.63 13.41
CA ASP A 184 6.28 -6.91 14.02
C ASP A 184 5.80 -5.96 15.14
N SER A 185 4.85 -5.06 14.83
CA SER A 185 4.34 -4.07 15.78
C SER A 185 3.73 -4.72 17.03
N VAL A 186 2.88 -5.74 16.86
CA VAL A 186 2.22 -6.46 17.97
C VAL A 186 3.22 -7.27 18.80
N ILE A 187 4.31 -7.77 18.20
CA ILE A 187 5.39 -8.41 18.95
C ILE A 187 6.19 -7.36 19.75
N ARG A 188 6.50 -6.20 19.17
CA ARG A 188 7.19 -5.09 19.86
C ARG A 188 6.38 -4.50 21.00
N GLU A 189 5.04 -4.54 20.95
CA GLU A 189 4.19 -4.18 22.09
C GLU A 189 4.48 -4.98 23.38
N GLN A 190 5.17 -6.13 23.28
CA GLN A 190 5.59 -6.95 24.42
C GLN A 190 6.92 -6.51 25.07
N GLU A 191 7.60 -5.48 24.54
CA GLU A 191 8.82 -4.91 25.12
C GLU A 191 8.65 -4.54 26.61
N ARG A 192 7.52 -3.88 26.92
CA ARG A 192 7.08 -3.50 28.27
C ARG A 192 6.74 -4.66 29.20
N LEU A 193 6.73 -5.92 28.73
CA LEU A 193 6.53 -7.10 29.56
C LEU A 193 7.89 -7.71 29.96
N PRO A 194 8.05 -8.22 31.21
CA PRO A 194 9.17 -9.06 31.60
C PRO A 194 9.33 -10.26 30.65
N GLN A 195 10.56 -10.70 30.35
CA GLN A 195 10.82 -11.73 29.34
C GLN A 195 10.03 -13.03 29.57
N ALA A 196 9.86 -13.47 30.82
CA ALA A 196 9.09 -14.66 31.19
C ALA A 196 7.56 -14.53 31.00
N GLN A 197 7.05 -13.33 30.69
CA GLN A 197 5.65 -13.05 30.39
C GLN A 197 5.40 -12.78 28.89
N ARG A 198 6.45 -12.69 28.07
CA ARG A 198 6.32 -12.47 26.61
C ARG A 198 5.81 -13.75 25.94
N ARG A 199 4.74 -13.63 25.16
CA ARG A 199 4.23 -14.70 24.29
C ARG A 199 5.20 -14.87 23.12
N GLY A 200 5.82 -16.05 23.02
CA GLY A 200 6.62 -16.41 21.87
C GLY A 200 5.76 -16.58 20.60
N ALA A 201 6.31 -16.20 19.44
CA ALA A 201 5.60 -16.24 18.16
C ALA A 201 6.51 -16.79 17.05
N LEU A 202 6.09 -17.89 16.41
CA LEU A 202 6.76 -18.43 15.22
C LEU A 202 6.10 -17.83 13.97
N VAL A 203 6.89 -17.12 13.17
CA VAL A 203 6.47 -16.53 11.89
C VAL A 203 7.14 -17.32 10.76
N VAL A 204 6.31 -17.85 9.85
CA VAL A 204 6.77 -18.62 8.69
C VAL A 204 6.41 -17.85 7.42
N VAL A 205 7.39 -17.63 6.53
CA VAL A 205 7.20 -16.92 5.27
C VAL A 205 7.81 -17.75 4.14
N ASP A 206 6.95 -18.36 3.34
CA ASP A 206 7.29 -19.33 2.29
C ASP A 206 7.94 -18.70 1.05
N GLU A 207 7.57 -17.46 0.72
CA GLU A 207 8.23 -16.68 -0.33
C GLU A 207 8.54 -15.26 0.15
N MET A 208 9.64 -15.07 0.88
CA MET A 208 9.94 -13.77 1.51
C MET A 208 10.15 -12.63 0.50
N GLN A 209 10.67 -12.93 -0.69
CA GLN A 209 10.80 -11.96 -1.79
C GLN A 209 9.45 -11.44 -2.33
N SER A 210 8.33 -12.11 -2.03
CA SER A 210 7.00 -11.67 -2.50
C SER A 210 6.44 -10.48 -1.73
N MET A 211 7.11 -10.05 -0.65
CA MET A 211 6.62 -9.01 0.28
C MET A 211 7.68 -7.90 0.50
N PRO A 212 8.00 -7.10 -0.55
CA PRO A 212 8.89 -5.95 -0.39
C PRO A 212 8.29 -4.89 0.54
N GLY A 213 9.16 -4.12 1.21
CA GLY A 213 8.77 -3.15 2.23
C GLY A 213 8.45 -3.74 3.62
N VAL A 214 8.72 -5.03 3.81
CA VAL A 214 8.92 -5.64 5.13
C VAL A 214 10.37 -5.41 5.59
N ASP A 215 10.54 -5.02 6.84
CA ASP A 215 11.85 -4.73 7.45
C ASP A 215 12.49 -6.02 8.00
N TYR A 216 12.80 -6.96 7.11
CA TYR A 216 13.38 -8.25 7.51
C TYR A 216 14.70 -8.10 8.29
N GLU A 217 15.49 -7.06 8.01
CA GLU A 217 16.76 -6.79 8.67
C GLU A 217 16.57 -6.42 10.16
N SER A 218 15.67 -5.48 10.49
CA SER A 218 15.30 -5.21 11.89
C SER A 218 14.57 -6.38 12.52
N MET A 219 13.63 -7.01 11.80
CA MET A 219 12.82 -8.12 12.33
C MET A 219 13.69 -9.30 12.81
N LEU A 220 14.69 -9.71 12.03
CA LEU A 220 15.63 -10.76 12.42
C LEU A 220 16.58 -10.32 13.55
N SER A 221 17.09 -9.08 13.50
CA SER A 221 18.08 -8.56 14.45
C SER A 221 17.50 -8.21 15.83
N GLU A 222 16.18 -8.00 15.92
CA GLU A 222 15.53 -7.46 17.13
C GLU A 222 14.42 -8.33 17.70
N LEU A 223 13.50 -8.86 16.89
CA LEU A 223 12.28 -9.47 17.43
C LEU A 223 12.52 -10.77 18.22
N GLY A 224 13.66 -11.43 18.03
CA GLY A 224 14.09 -12.54 18.90
C GLY A 224 14.18 -12.13 20.38
N LYS A 225 14.50 -10.87 20.68
CA LYS A 225 14.52 -10.30 22.04
C LYS A 225 13.10 -10.24 22.65
N TYR A 226 12.07 -10.15 21.81
CA TYR A 226 10.66 -10.10 22.19
C TYR A 226 9.96 -11.47 22.12
N GLY A 227 10.69 -12.55 21.80
CA GLY A 227 10.19 -13.91 21.72
C GLY A 227 9.73 -14.36 20.33
N ALA A 228 10.02 -13.59 19.28
CA ALA A 228 9.78 -14.05 17.92
C ALA A 228 10.77 -15.13 17.50
N SER A 229 10.39 -15.94 16.51
CA SER A 229 11.28 -16.81 15.75
C SER A 229 10.80 -16.85 14.31
N PHE A 230 11.74 -16.91 13.37
CA PHE A 230 11.46 -16.81 11.94
C PHE A 230 11.91 -18.05 11.19
N ILE A 231 11.05 -18.53 10.30
CA ILE A 231 11.41 -19.45 9.21
C ILE A 231 11.10 -18.69 7.93
N LEU A 232 12.15 -18.25 7.24
CA LEU A 232 12.04 -17.54 5.96
C LEU A 232 12.56 -18.46 4.86
N ALA A 233 11.80 -18.61 3.79
CA ALA A 233 12.22 -19.30 2.59
C ALA A 233 12.33 -18.31 1.41
N THR A 234 13.33 -18.57 0.57
CA THR A 234 13.57 -17.89 -0.72
C THR A 234 13.97 -18.92 -1.76
N GLN A 235 13.76 -18.60 -3.03
CA GLN A 235 14.14 -19.44 -4.16
C GLN A 235 15.54 -19.10 -4.72
N SER A 236 16.11 -17.95 -4.34
CA SER A 236 17.44 -17.51 -4.78
C SER A 236 17.98 -16.36 -3.91
N LEU A 237 19.30 -16.25 -3.80
CA LEU A 237 19.98 -15.15 -3.12
C LEU A 237 19.87 -13.82 -3.88
N ALA A 238 19.84 -13.85 -5.22
CA ALA A 238 19.65 -12.64 -6.03
C ALA A 238 18.32 -11.93 -5.71
N LYS A 239 17.25 -12.70 -5.47
CA LYS A 239 15.94 -12.16 -5.06
C LYS A 239 15.95 -11.52 -3.66
N LEU A 240 17.00 -11.71 -2.86
CA LEU A 240 17.20 -10.98 -1.61
C LEU A 240 17.86 -9.62 -1.88
N GLU A 241 18.84 -9.58 -2.79
CA GLU A 241 19.52 -8.34 -3.21
C GLU A 241 18.54 -7.35 -3.88
N ASP A 242 17.50 -7.86 -4.54
CA ASP A 242 16.35 -7.09 -5.04
C ASP A 242 15.56 -6.37 -3.93
N LEU A 243 15.51 -6.92 -2.70
CA LEU A 243 14.84 -6.28 -1.55
C LEU A 243 15.73 -5.22 -0.89
N SER A 244 17.01 -5.53 -0.74
CA SER A 244 18.07 -4.59 -0.36
C SER A 244 19.43 -5.23 -0.67
N ARG A 245 20.39 -4.41 -1.12
CA ARG A 245 21.77 -4.85 -1.42
C ARG A 245 22.49 -5.49 -0.22
N THR A 246 22.04 -5.22 1.01
CA THR A 246 22.56 -5.82 2.25
C THR A 246 21.82 -7.09 2.68
N MET A 247 20.60 -7.33 2.17
CA MET A 247 19.64 -8.29 2.71
C MET A 247 20.21 -9.71 2.82
N ARG A 248 20.90 -10.18 1.77
CA ARG A 248 21.57 -11.50 1.75
C ARG A 248 22.54 -11.65 2.93
N ASP A 249 23.44 -10.68 3.11
CA ASP A 249 24.50 -10.75 4.11
C ASP A 249 23.95 -10.56 5.52
N THR A 250 22.98 -9.66 5.70
CA THR A 250 22.26 -9.47 6.96
C THR A 250 21.51 -10.73 7.39
N ILE A 251 20.85 -11.43 6.45
CA ILE A 251 20.19 -12.72 6.74
C ILE A 251 21.23 -13.77 7.13
N LEU A 252 22.25 -14.01 6.30
CA LEU A 252 23.24 -15.07 6.54
C LEU A 252 24.02 -14.89 7.86
N ALA A 253 24.25 -13.63 8.27
CA ALA A 253 24.85 -13.29 9.55
C ALA A 253 23.93 -13.55 10.76
N ASN A 254 22.61 -13.31 10.63
CA ASN A 254 21.65 -13.43 11.73
C ASN A 254 20.95 -14.81 11.85
N VAL A 255 20.99 -15.66 10.81
CA VAL A 255 20.32 -16.98 10.87
C VAL A 255 21.09 -18.02 11.72
N GLY A 256 20.49 -18.36 12.86
CA GLY A 256 20.93 -19.46 13.72
C GLY A 256 20.73 -20.86 13.12
N CYS A 257 19.93 -20.99 12.05
CA CYS A 257 19.80 -22.21 11.26
C CYS A 257 19.67 -21.85 9.77
N LEU A 258 20.45 -22.49 8.92
CA LEU A 258 20.44 -22.35 7.46
C LEU A 258 20.25 -23.74 6.86
N ALA A 259 19.19 -23.93 6.09
CA ALA A 259 18.92 -25.14 5.32
C ALA A 259 19.00 -24.82 3.82
N VAL A 260 19.86 -25.55 3.10
CA VAL A 260 20.14 -25.38 1.67
C VAL A 260 19.67 -26.62 0.92
N PHE A 261 18.58 -26.48 0.19
CA PHE A 261 18.09 -27.46 -0.79
C PHE A 261 18.82 -27.27 -2.12
N GLN A 262 18.43 -28.03 -3.15
CA GLN A 262 18.93 -27.84 -4.52
C GLN A 262 18.74 -26.39 -4.99
N VAL A 263 19.83 -25.75 -5.44
CA VAL A 263 19.84 -24.38 -5.98
C VAL A 263 20.71 -24.28 -7.23
N ALA A 264 20.58 -23.18 -7.97
CA ALA A 264 21.45 -22.89 -9.12
C ALA A 264 22.91 -22.63 -8.69
N GLY A 265 23.87 -22.95 -9.57
CA GLY A 265 25.31 -22.90 -9.25
C GLY A 265 25.84 -21.54 -8.77
N ASN A 266 25.24 -20.43 -9.19
CA ASN A 266 25.60 -19.10 -8.69
C ASN A 266 25.33 -18.94 -7.18
N ASP A 267 24.26 -19.54 -6.69
CA ASP A 267 23.86 -19.45 -5.28
C ASP A 267 24.55 -20.55 -4.47
N ALA A 268 24.79 -21.72 -5.06
CA ALA A 268 25.66 -22.75 -4.48
C ALA A 268 27.07 -22.20 -4.18
N ARG A 269 27.68 -21.45 -5.11
CA ARG A 269 28.98 -20.78 -4.93
C ARG A 269 29.06 -19.82 -3.75
N GLN A 270 27.93 -19.22 -3.37
CA GLN A 270 27.85 -18.35 -2.20
C GLN A 270 27.61 -19.18 -0.93
N LEU A 271 26.66 -20.11 -0.97
CA LEU A 271 26.24 -20.93 0.19
C LEU A 271 27.31 -21.93 0.65
N VAL A 272 28.20 -22.39 -0.24
CA VAL A 272 29.28 -23.33 0.11
C VAL A 272 30.23 -22.76 1.19
N TRP A 273 30.39 -21.44 1.27
CA TRP A 273 31.16 -20.78 2.32
C TRP A 273 30.47 -20.84 3.69
N GLU A 274 29.15 -20.81 3.71
CA GLU A 274 28.34 -20.94 4.93
C GLU A 274 28.13 -22.39 5.38
N LEU A 275 28.34 -23.37 4.50
CA LEU A 275 28.23 -24.80 4.80
C LEU A 275 29.57 -25.46 5.18
N GLY A 276 30.70 -24.89 4.78
CA GLY A 276 32.03 -25.46 5.00
C GLY A 276 32.55 -26.15 3.74
N ARG A 277 33.26 -25.37 2.92
CA ARG A 277 33.86 -25.77 1.64
C ARG A 277 34.94 -26.86 1.73
N ASP A 278 35.29 -27.29 2.94
CA ASP A 278 36.14 -28.46 3.23
C ASP A 278 35.35 -29.79 3.18
N ARG A 279 34.01 -29.74 3.13
CA ARG A 279 33.11 -30.91 3.25
C ARG A 279 31.97 -30.95 2.24
N VAL A 280 31.61 -29.79 1.67
CA VAL A 280 30.54 -29.61 0.69
C VAL A 280 31.10 -28.79 -0.46
N SER A 281 30.80 -29.17 -1.70
CA SER A 281 31.19 -28.46 -2.92
C SER A 281 30.00 -27.77 -3.60
N GLU A 282 30.27 -26.96 -4.64
CA GLU A 282 29.21 -26.43 -5.51
C GLU A 282 28.41 -27.55 -6.20
N GLU A 283 29.09 -28.62 -6.62
CA GLU A 283 28.49 -29.78 -7.30
C GLU A 283 27.50 -30.53 -6.39
N ASP A 284 27.87 -30.75 -5.12
CA ASP A 284 27.03 -31.45 -4.13
C ASP A 284 25.71 -30.72 -3.87
N ILE A 285 25.73 -29.38 -3.88
CA ILE A 285 24.55 -28.53 -3.64
C ILE A 285 23.64 -28.53 -4.88
N VAL A 286 24.21 -28.45 -6.08
CA VAL A 286 23.45 -28.42 -7.35
C VAL A 286 22.85 -29.80 -7.69
N SER A 287 23.47 -30.88 -7.22
CA SER A 287 23.02 -32.27 -7.45
C SER A 287 22.09 -32.84 -6.35
N LEU A 288 21.68 -32.03 -5.36
CA LEU A 288 20.75 -32.47 -4.30
C LEU A 288 19.42 -33.00 -4.88
N ASP A 289 19.07 -34.22 -4.48
CA ASP A 289 17.76 -34.83 -4.71
C ASP A 289 16.62 -34.08 -4.01
N VAL A 290 15.40 -34.21 -4.53
CA VAL A 290 14.18 -33.71 -3.88
C VAL A 290 14.08 -34.24 -2.44
N HIS A 291 13.64 -33.37 -1.51
CA HIS A 291 13.60 -33.59 -0.07
C HIS A 291 14.99 -33.78 0.61
N HIS A 292 16.11 -33.51 -0.05
CA HIS A 292 17.44 -33.47 0.59
C HIS A 292 17.95 -32.03 0.73
N CYS A 293 18.67 -31.76 1.82
CA CYS A 293 19.30 -30.48 2.08
C CYS A 293 20.59 -30.62 2.89
N TYR A 294 21.48 -29.63 2.78
CA TYR A 294 22.53 -29.39 3.77
C TYR A 294 22.02 -28.43 4.86
N VAL A 295 22.35 -28.68 6.12
CA VAL A 295 21.98 -27.80 7.24
C VAL A 295 23.21 -27.38 8.03
N ARG A 296 23.37 -26.06 8.23
CA ARG A 296 24.19 -25.46 9.29
C ARG A 296 23.25 -25.01 10.41
N ALA A 297 23.54 -25.41 11.65
CA ALA A 297 22.81 -24.94 12.84
C ALA A 297 23.76 -24.44 13.93
N THR A 298 23.30 -23.46 14.71
CA THR A 298 23.95 -22.97 15.93
C THR A 298 23.26 -23.58 17.14
N VAL A 299 23.99 -24.32 17.97
CA VAL A 299 23.47 -24.96 19.19
C VAL A 299 24.01 -24.21 20.40
N GLY A 300 23.11 -23.53 21.14
CA GLY A 300 23.46 -22.69 22.28
C GLY A 300 24.27 -21.45 21.86
N LYS A 301 25.60 -21.59 21.79
CA LYS A 301 26.53 -20.55 21.31
C LYS A 301 27.54 -21.07 20.26
N GLU A 302 27.48 -22.34 19.91
CA GLU A 302 28.44 -23.00 19.02
C GLU A 302 27.83 -23.19 17.62
N ARG A 303 28.54 -22.77 16.58
CA ARG A 303 28.17 -22.99 15.18
C ARG A 303 28.62 -24.41 14.80
N MET A 304 27.67 -25.34 14.68
CA MET A 304 27.96 -26.73 14.37
C MET A 304 28.46 -26.88 12.92
N PRO A 305 29.32 -27.88 12.61
CA PRO A 305 29.61 -28.26 11.23
C PRO A 305 28.34 -28.62 10.47
N ALA A 306 28.30 -28.35 9.16
CA ALA A 306 27.13 -28.73 8.36
C ALA A 306 27.02 -30.26 8.19
N PHE A 307 25.78 -30.71 8.02
CA PHE A 307 25.43 -32.11 7.75
C PHE A 307 24.34 -32.16 6.67
N SER A 308 24.27 -33.27 5.93
CA SER A 308 23.15 -33.54 5.02
C SER A 308 21.99 -34.20 5.76
N MET A 309 20.76 -33.89 5.32
CA MET A 309 19.52 -34.42 5.86
C MET A 309 18.57 -34.77 4.71
N LYS A 310 17.89 -35.91 4.82
CA LYS A 310 16.69 -36.22 4.05
C LYS A 310 15.46 -35.92 4.90
N LEU A 311 14.56 -35.08 4.39
CA LEU A 311 13.28 -34.78 5.02
C LEU A 311 12.29 -35.94 4.79
N LEU A 312 11.30 -36.04 5.68
CA LEU A 312 10.11 -36.84 5.44
C LEU A 312 9.24 -36.14 4.38
N GLU A 313 8.55 -36.92 3.56
CA GLU A 313 7.53 -36.38 2.65
C GLU A 313 6.37 -35.74 3.46
N PRO A 314 5.83 -34.60 3.00
CA PRO A 314 4.76 -33.91 3.72
C PRO A 314 3.49 -34.79 3.73
N GLN A 315 3.02 -35.13 4.94
CA GLN A 315 1.79 -35.90 5.10
C GLN A 315 0.58 -35.13 4.56
N ALA A 316 -0.33 -35.83 3.88
CA ALA A 316 -1.56 -35.24 3.37
C ALA A 316 -2.41 -34.68 4.53
N GLY A 317 -2.77 -33.40 4.45
CA GLY A 317 -3.58 -32.72 5.46
C GLY A 317 -5.03 -33.23 5.50
N ASP A 318 -5.62 -33.27 6.69
CA ASP A 318 -7.02 -33.70 6.91
C ASP A 318 -8.02 -32.74 6.22
N PRO A 319 -8.80 -33.22 5.22
CA PRO A 319 -9.78 -32.39 4.52
C PRO A 319 -10.92 -31.87 5.41
N ALA A 320 -11.31 -32.60 6.45
CA ALA A 320 -12.35 -32.18 7.39
C ALA A 320 -11.85 -31.07 8.33
N VAL A 321 -10.57 -31.12 8.72
CA VAL A 321 -9.92 -30.00 9.44
C VAL A 321 -9.84 -28.77 8.54
N ALA A 322 -9.43 -28.92 7.27
CA ALA A 322 -9.38 -27.82 6.31
C ALA A 322 -10.77 -27.21 6.04
N ALA A 323 -11.81 -28.03 5.90
CA ALA A 323 -13.19 -27.59 5.75
C ALA A 323 -13.69 -26.81 6.98
N ARG A 324 -13.39 -27.31 8.20
CA ARG A 324 -13.73 -26.60 9.45
C ARG A 324 -13.05 -25.24 9.54
N ILE A 325 -11.77 -25.13 9.18
CA ILE A 325 -11.03 -23.86 9.20
C ILE A 325 -11.65 -22.83 8.24
N ARG A 326 -12.11 -23.27 7.05
CA ARG A 326 -12.84 -22.39 6.11
C ARG A 326 -14.24 -22.00 6.62
N ALA A 327 -14.96 -22.92 7.26
CA ALA A 327 -16.25 -22.62 7.90
C ALA A 327 -16.10 -21.62 9.06
N ASP A 328 -15.08 -21.78 9.91
CA ASP A 328 -14.71 -20.83 10.97
C ASP A 328 -14.30 -19.45 10.40
N ALA A 329 -13.78 -19.41 9.16
CA ALA A 329 -13.40 -18.17 8.49
C ALA A 329 -14.59 -17.37 7.96
N ALA A 330 -15.66 -18.05 7.52
CA ALA A 330 -16.87 -17.40 7.01
C ALA A 330 -17.51 -16.42 8.01
N ALA A 331 -17.31 -16.63 9.31
CA ALA A 331 -17.78 -15.75 10.39
C ALA A 331 -17.22 -14.31 10.35
N TYR A 332 -16.14 -14.06 9.61
CA TYR A 332 -15.55 -12.72 9.44
C TYR A 332 -15.29 -12.33 7.97
N LEU A 333 -15.73 -13.13 7.01
CA LEU A 333 -15.81 -12.67 5.61
C LEU A 333 -16.92 -11.63 5.48
N GLN A 334 -16.80 -10.73 4.51
CA GLN A 334 -17.91 -9.88 4.05
C GLN A 334 -18.19 -10.14 2.57
N PRO A 335 -19.45 -10.01 2.11
CA PRO A 335 -19.78 -10.22 0.70
C PRO A 335 -18.92 -9.36 -0.23
N HIS A 336 -18.49 -9.93 -1.37
CA HIS A 336 -17.79 -9.16 -2.39
C HIS A 336 -18.65 -7.95 -2.81
N GLY A 337 -18.14 -6.74 -2.55
CA GLY A 337 -18.88 -5.50 -2.74
C GLY A 337 -19.32 -4.80 -1.44
N ALA A 338 -19.03 -5.30 -0.24
CA ALA A 338 -19.27 -4.58 1.02
C ALA A 338 -18.55 -3.21 1.04
N GLY A 339 -17.26 -3.18 0.68
CA GLY A 339 -16.51 -1.93 0.50
C GLY A 339 -17.02 -1.05 -0.65
N GLU A 340 -17.64 -1.64 -1.69
CA GLU A 340 -18.29 -0.84 -2.74
C GLU A 340 -19.65 -0.28 -2.30
N ALA A 341 -20.40 -0.97 -1.43
CA ALA A 341 -21.64 -0.48 -0.87
C ALA A 341 -21.36 0.71 0.05
N GLU A 342 -20.32 0.62 0.88
CA GLU A 342 -19.83 1.75 1.69
C GLU A 342 -19.28 2.89 0.81
N GLY A 343 -18.48 2.60 -0.22
CA GLY A 343 -18.02 3.62 -1.17
C GLY A 343 -19.17 4.32 -1.91
N ARG A 344 -20.17 3.56 -2.38
CA ARG A 344 -21.40 4.11 -2.99
C ARG A 344 -22.23 4.91 -1.98
N ARG A 345 -22.31 4.46 -0.72
CA ARG A 345 -22.95 5.20 0.39
C ARG A 345 -22.24 6.53 0.64
N ARG A 346 -20.90 6.56 0.74
CA ARG A 346 -20.12 7.79 0.92
C ARG A 346 -20.32 8.76 -0.23
N VAL A 347 -20.28 8.28 -1.48
CA VAL A 347 -20.59 9.11 -2.66
C VAL A 347 -22.06 9.59 -2.64
N GLY A 348 -22.99 8.82 -2.10
CA GLY A 348 -24.39 9.20 -1.88
C GLY A 348 -24.58 10.26 -0.78
N GLU A 349 -23.98 10.06 0.39
CA GLU A 349 -23.93 10.98 1.54
C GLU A 349 -23.27 12.30 1.13
N TYR A 350 -22.16 12.23 0.40
CA TYR A 350 -21.52 13.36 -0.26
C TYR A 350 -22.49 14.06 -1.22
N ARG A 351 -23.08 13.37 -2.21
CA ARG A 351 -24.00 13.99 -3.19
C ARG A 351 -25.21 14.64 -2.52
N ARG A 352 -25.75 14.01 -1.47
CA ARG A 352 -26.87 14.51 -0.67
C ARG A 352 -26.51 15.83 0.04
N LEU A 353 -25.41 15.83 0.80
CA LEU A 353 -24.88 17.03 1.47
C LEU A 353 -24.45 18.15 0.49
N LEU A 354 -24.20 17.80 -0.79
CA LEU A 354 -24.01 18.77 -1.88
C LEU A 354 -25.34 19.37 -2.33
N ALA A 355 -26.36 18.54 -2.55
CA ALA A 355 -27.69 18.97 -2.95
C ALA A 355 -28.38 19.81 -1.86
N GLU A 356 -28.23 19.44 -0.59
CA GLU A 356 -28.73 20.20 0.56
C GLU A 356 -28.11 21.61 0.59
N ARG A 357 -26.78 21.73 0.43
CA ARG A 357 -26.08 23.02 0.33
C ARG A 357 -26.42 23.83 -0.92
N HIS A 358 -26.75 23.18 -2.04
CA HIS A 358 -27.24 23.88 -3.24
C HIS A 358 -28.71 24.30 -3.10
N GLY A 359 -29.51 23.61 -2.30
CA GLY A 359 -30.87 24.03 -1.93
C GLY A 359 -30.88 25.27 -1.03
N GLU A 360 -29.92 25.40 -0.10
CA GLU A 360 -29.72 26.61 0.72
C GLU A 360 -29.37 27.86 -0.12
N ALA A 361 -28.86 27.68 -1.34
CA ALA A 361 -28.60 28.77 -2.29
C ALA A 361 -29.80 29.07 -3.22
N GLY A 362 -30.99 28.55 -2.91
CA GLY A 362 -32.13 28.45 -3.83
C GLY A 362 -33.36 29.28 -3.47
N SER A 363 -33.22 30.60 -3.32
CA SER A 363 -34.36 31.55 -3.31
C SER A 363 -33.99 32.80 -4.12
N PRO A 364 -34.49 32.97 -5.36
CA PRO A 364 -34.29 34.19 -6.12
C PRO A 364 -35.08 35.34 -5.50
N GLU A 365 -34.45 36.51 -5.32
CA GLU A 365 -35.21 37.74 -5.08
C GLU A 365 -36.09 38.05 -6.31
N PRO A 366 -37.33 38.55 -6.13
CA PRO A 366 -38.18 38.90 -7.25
C PRO A 366 -37.61 40.12 -7.98
N GLU A 367 -37.24 39.93 -9.26
CA GLU A 367 -36.67 40.98 -10.11
C GLU A 367 -37.57 42.22 -10.14
N ARG A 368 -37.01 43.38 -9.75
CA ARG A 368 -37.66 44.66 -9.97
C ARG A 368 -37.68 44.96 -11.47
N LYS A 369 -38.86 44.90 -12.08
CA LYS A 369 -39.07 45.38 -13.45
C LYS A 369 -38.65 46.85 -13.56
N PRO A 370 -37.96 47.27 -14.63
CA PRO A 370 -37.77 48.68 -14.93
C PRO A 370 -39.09 49.32 -15.38
N ASP A 371 -39.27 50.61 -15.07
CA ASP A 371 -40.45 51.37 -15.49
C ASP A 371 -40.52 51.54 -17.01
N VAL A 372 -41.74 51.48 -17.55
CA VAL A 372 -42.02 51.69 -18.98
C VAL A 372 -42.48 53.13 -19.19
N ALA A 373 -41.72 53.90 -19.98
CA ALA A 373 -42.11 55.25 -20.39
C ALA A 373 -43.03 55.23 -21.63
N ASP A 374 -44.12 56.00 -21.59
CA ASP A 374 -45.12 56.13 -22.68
C ASP A 374 -44.57 56.95 -23.86
N PRO A 375 -44.64 56.46 -25.12
CA PRO A 375 -44.04 57.16 -26.26
C PRO A 375 -44.96 58.22 -26.89
N ARG A 376 -44.51 59.50 -26.87
CA ARG A 376 -45.08 60.56 -27.73
C ARG A 376 -43.98 61.39 -28.42
N ALA A 377 -43.92 61.22 -29.74
CA ALA A 377 -43.19 62.08 -30.69
C ALA A 377 -43.99 63.40 -30.94
N PRO A 378 -43.51 64.41 -31.73
CA PRO A 378 -42.34 64.40 -32.63
C PRO A 378 -41.42 65.65 -32.61
N GLY A 379 -40.30 65.58 -33.33
CA GLY A 379 -39.44 66.74 -33.64
C GLY A 379 -38.23 66.36 -34.52
N ALA A 380 -38.19 66.81 -35.77
CA ALA A 380 -37.20 66.38 -36.77
C ALA A 380 -35.93 67.25 -36.84
N LYS A 381 -34.78 66.65 -37.20
CA LYS A 381 -33.95 67.02 -38.38
C LYS A 381 -32.63 66.24 -38.52
N GLU A 382 -32.37 65.79 -39.75
CA GLU A 382 -31.06 65.51 -40.38
C GLU A 382 -30.59 66.78 -41.17
N PRO A 383 -29.41 66.85 -41.88
CA PRO A 383 -28.49 65.78 -42.33
C PRO A 383 -26.96 66.07 -42.21
N GLY A 384 -26.13 65.11 -42.68
CA GLY A 384 -24.71 65.30 -43.07
C GLY A 384 -23.71 64.45 -42.24
N ASP A 385 -22.61 63.90 -42.81
CA ASP A 385 -22.17 63.89 -44.22
C ASP A 385 -21.22 62.68 -44.56
N GLN A 386 -20.69 62.65 -45.79
CA GLN A 386 -20.14 61.52 -46.59
C GLN A 386 -18.92 60.67 -46.13
N ASP A 387 -18.81 59.52 -46.82
CA ASP A 387 -17.78 58.44 -46.97
C ASP A 387 -16.54 58.91 -47.81
N PRO A 388 -15.57 58.11 -48.36
CA PRO A 388 -15.00 56.78 -48.02
C PRO A 388 -13.44 56.68 -47.94
N GLY A 389 -12.93 55.50 -47.51
CA GLY A 389 -11.71 54.85 -48.09
C GLY A 389 -10.53 54.55 -47.14
N GLY A 390 -9.67 53.54 -47.38
CA GLY A 390 -9.72 52.44 -48.37
C GLY A 390 -8.38 51.70 -48.60
N ARG A 391 -8.46 50.45 -49.13
CA ARG A 391 -7.40 49.61 -49.78
C ARG A 391 -6.29 48.89 -48.97
N ASP A 392 -6.47 47.56 -48.88
CA ASP A 392 -5.47 46.48 -49.15
C ASP A 392 -4.99 46.56 -50.65
N PRO A 393 -3.92 45.92 -51.22
CA PRO A 393 -3.38 44.60 -50.84
C PRO A 393 -1.90 44.17 -51.16
N ARG A 394 -1.47 43.02 -50.59
CA ARG A 394 -0.39 42.08 -51.07
C ARG A 394 1.08 42.63 -51.03
N SER A 395 2.17 41.86 -51.25
CA SER A 395 2.39 40.51 -51.84
C SER A 395 3.68 39.76 -51.37
N LYS A 396 3.55 38.43 -51.14
CA LYS A 396 4.40 37.29 -51.60
C LYS A 396 5.97 37.29 -51.59
N GLN A 397 6.49 36.08 -51.29
CA GLN A 397 7.71 35.42 -51.84
C GLN A 397 9.11 35.91 -51.34
N ASP A 398 10.18 35.11 -51.28
CA ASP A 398 10.43 33.72 -51.75
C ASP A 398 11.42 32.90 -50.86
N ARG A 399 11.66 31.62 -51.23
CA ARG A 399 12.74 30.68 -50.77
C ARG A 399 13.69 30.38 -51.97
N PRO A 400 14.76 29.53 -51.93
CA PRO A 400 15.26 28.56 -50.91
C PRO A 400 16.80 28.60 -50.67
N GLU A 401 17.37 27.53 -50.03
CA GLU A 401 18.72 26.92 -50.21
C GLU A 401 20.02 27.78 -50.02
N ASP A 402 21.17 27.29 -49.52
CA ASP A 402 21.55 26.04 -48.80
C ASP A 402 22.72 26.37 -47.80
N GLY A 403 23.71 25.56 -47.37
CA GLY A 403 24.12 24.16 -47.61
C GLY A 403 25.49 23.82 -47.00
N SER A 404 25.72 22.54 -46.62
CA SER A 404 26.97 21.92 -46.06
C SER A 404 27.59 22.55 -44.78
N GLY A 405 28.34 21.83 -43.92
CA GLY A 405 28.66 20.39 -43.81
C GLY A 405 29.82 20.17 -42.81
N GLU A 406 30.07 18.91 -42.39
CA GLU A 406 31.34 18.36 -41.84
C GLU A 406 31.90 18.97 -40.50
N ASP A 407 32.68 18.31 -39.65
CA ASP A 407 32.92 16.87 -39.35
C ASP A 407 33.62 16.75 -37.96
N GLU A 408 33.81 15.51 -37.45
CA GLU A 408 34.63 15.12 -36.26
C GLU A 408 34.14 15.64 -34.87
N GLU A 409 34.38 14.98 -33.73
CA GLU A 409 35.21 13.81 -33.36
C GLU A 409 34.41 12.83 -32.46
#